data_AF-A0A6N7WBC9-F1
#
_entry.id   AF-A0A6N7WBC9-F1
#
_cell.length_a   1.000
_cell.length_b   1.000
_cell.length_c   1.000
_cell.angle_alpha   90.00
_cell.angle_beta   90.00
_cell.angle_gamma   90.00
#
_symmetry.space_group_name_H-M   'P 1'
#
loop_
_entity.id
_entity.type
_entity.pdbx_description
1 polymer ?
#
loop_
_entity_poly.entity_id
_entity_poly.type
_entity_poly.pdbx_seq_one_letter_code
_entity_poly.pdbx_strand_id
1 'polypeptide(L)'
;MEEEMTSYLEDVCTQAVELRNMLDWYIKTGMLKQMNKLREIPFRKVVFSGMGSSHYCAASAGIYLKQHGVENHVISTGELLY
;
A
#
# COMPACT_ATOMS: atom_id res chain seq x y z
N MET A 1 -8.97 -27.08 2.04
CA MET A 1 -10.10 -26.77 1.14
C MET A 1 -11.30 -26.19 1.87
N GLU A 2 -12.01 -26.89 2.76
CA GLU A 2 -13.12 -26.25 3.54
C GLU A 2 -12.59 -25.17 4.51
N GLU A 3 -11.56 -25.47 5.31
CA GLU A 3 -10.96 -24.49 6.23
C GLU A 3 -10.40 -23.24 5.53
N GLU A 4 -9.75 -23.40 4.36
CA GLU A 4 -9.20 -22.27 3.58
C GLU A 4 -10.30 -21.40 2.96
N MET A 5 -11.45 -21.98 2.63
CA MET A 5 -12.60 -21.23 2.13
C MET A 5 -13.29 -20.47 3.26
N THR A 6 -13.30 -21.04 4.48
CA THR A 6 -13.74 -20.35 5.69
C THR A 6 -12.83 -19.17 6.02
N SER A 7 -11.51 -19.33 5.98
CA SER A 7 -10.57 -18.23 6.25
C SER A 7 -10.64 -17.11 5.20
N TYR A 8 -10.77 -17.46 3.91
CA TYR A 8 -10.92 -16.45 2.85
C TYR A 8 -12.19 -15.60 3.04
N LEU A 9 -13.32 -16.23 3.32
CA LEU A 9 -14.57 -15.49 3.53
C LEU A 9 -14.50 -14.62 4.79
N GLU A 10 -13.86 -15.11 5.85
CA GLU A 10 -13.62 -14.33 7.06
C GLU A 10 -12.75 -13.11 6.78
N ASP A 11 -11.64 -13.27 6.06
CA ASP A 11 -10.76 -12.18 5.64
C ASP A 11 -11.53 -11.11 4.83
N VAL A 12 -12.39 -11.53 3.91
CA VAL A 12 -13.22 -10.61 3.12
C VAL A 12 -14.25 -9.89 3.99
N CYS A 13 -14.94 -10.62 4.88
CA CYS A 13 -15.98 -10.04 5.73
C CYS A 13 -15.42 -9.09 6.80
N THR A 14 -14.14 -9.23 7.17
CA THR A 14 -13.51 -8.45 8.24
C THR A 14 -12.73 -7.22 7.73
N GLN A 15 -12.58 -7.02 6.40
CA GLN A 15 -11.79 -5.90 5.85
C GLN A 15 -12.18 -4.52 6.39
N ALA A 16 -13.46 -4.26 6.65
CA ALA A 16 -13.91 -2.98 7.20
C ALA A 16 -13.44 -2.75 8.65
N VAL A 17 -13.27 -3.83 9.43
CA VAL A 17 -12.67 -3.77 10.77
C VAL A 17 -11.16 -3.59 10.64
N GLU A 18 -10.51 -4.36 9.79
CA GLU A 18 -9.06 -4.28 9.57
C GLU A 18 -8.59 -2.91 9.06
N LEU A 19 -9.37 -2.26 8.19
CA LEU A 19 -9.08 -0.89 7.73
C LEU A 19 -9.13 0.14 8.88
N ARG A 20 -10.07 -0.02 9.82
CA ARG A 20 -10.15 0.84 11.00
C ARG A 20 -8.97 0.59 11.94
N ASN A 21 -8.64 -0.68 12.18
CA ASN A 21 -7.48 -1.06 12.99
C ASN A 21 -6.18 -0.50 12.42
N MET A 22 -6.02 -0.58 11.10
CA MET A 22 -4.87 -0.02 10.39
C MET A 22 -4.79 1.49 10.57
N LEU A 23 -5.89 2.23 10.35
CA LEU A 23 -5.89 3.68 10.54
C LEU A 23 -5.55 4.08 11.98
N ASP A 24 -6.14 3.41 12.95
CA ASP A 24 -5.85 3.61 14.38
C ASP A 24 -4.37 3.37 14.68
N TRP A 25 -3.77 2.33 14.10
CA TRP A 25 -2.35 2.04 14.25
C TRP A 25 -1.48 3.14 13.66
N TYR A 26 -1.79 3.64 12.46
CA TYR A 26 -1.06 4.75 11.83
C TYR A 26 -1.06 6.02 12.68
N ILE A 27 -2.18 6.30 13.35
CA ILE A 27 -2.34 7.44 14.24
C ILE A 27 -1.55 7.23 15.54
N LYS A 28 -1.74 6.08 16.20
CA LYS A 28 -1.14 5.77 17.53
C LYS A 28 0.38 5.67 17.47
N THR A 29 0.93 5.07 16.42
CA THR A 29 2.38 4.88 16.27
C THR A 29 3.11 6.14 15.81
N GLY A 30 2.38 7.18 15.38
CA GLY A 30 2.98 8.36 14.78
C GLY A 30 3.55 8.11 13.38
N MET A 31 3.17 7.02 12.72
CA MET A 31 3.57 6.71 11.34
C MET A 31 3.24 7.87 10.39
N LEU A 32 2.10 8.53 10.58
CA LEU A 32 1.73 9.72 9.79
C LEU A 32 2.76 10.86 9.93
N LYS A 33 3.35 11.05 11.12
CA LYS A 33 4.41 12.05 11.32
C LYS A 33 5.68 11.67 10.57
N GLN A 34 6.02 10.37 10.52
CA GLN A 34 7.16 9.89 9.74
C GLN A 34 6.93 10.08 8.23
N MET A 35 5.72 9.77 7.72
CA MET A 35 5.38 10.00 6.31
C MET A 35 5.47 11.49 5.93
N ASN A 36 5.04 12.39 6.81
CA ASN A 36 5.18 13.84 6.58
C ASN A 36 6.65 14.26 6.48
N LYS A 37 7.53 13.70 7.32
CA LYS A 37 8.99 13.95 7.22
C LYS A 37 9.58 13.41 5.93
N LEU A 38 9.15 12.24 5.46
CA LEU A 38 9.62 11.68 4.18
C LEU A 38 9.28 12.59 3.00
N ARG A 39 8.14 13.28 3.05
CA ARG A 39 7.75 14.27 2.03
C ARG A 39 8.71 15.47 1.96
N GLU A 40 9.37 15.82 3.06
CA GLU A 40 10.32 16.94 3.12
C GLU A 40 11.68 16.58 2.52
N ILE A 41 11.98 15.28 2.38
CA ILE A 41 13.21 14.81 1.75
C ILE A 41 13.09 15.00 0.23
N PRO A 42 14.07 15.63 -0.44
CA PRO A 42 14.03 15.76 -1.89
C PRO A 42 14.20 14.39 -2.54
N PHE A 43 13.17 13.93 -3.24
CA PHE A 43 13.21 12.75 -4.10
C PHE A 43 12.71 13.10 -5.50
N ARG A 44 13.24 12.42 -6.52
CA ARG A 44 12.81 12.60 -7.91
C ARG A 44 11.55 11.81 -8.23
N LYS A 45 11.39 10.62 -7.65
CA LYS A 45 10.34 9.66 -7.99
C LYS A 45 10.10 8.67 -6.84
N VAL A 46 8.86 8.22 -6.67
CA VAL A 46 8.50 7.08 -5.82
C VAL A 46 8.36 5.82 -6.69
N VAL A 47 8.95 4.70 -6.27
CA VAL A 47 8.77 3.40 -6.94
C VAL A 47 8.03 2.47 -6.00
N PHE A 48 6.86 2.01 -6.44
CA PHE A 48 6.15 0.92 -5.80
C PHE A 48 6.57 -0.40 -6.45
N SER A 49 6.97 -1.37 -5.63
CA SER A 49 7.35 -2.70 -6.08
C SER A 49 6.64 -3.77 -5.27
N GLY A 50 6.10 -4.77 -5.95
CA GLY A 50 5.43 -5.92 -5.33
C GLY A 50 5.21 -7.04 -6.34
N MET A 51 4.80 -8.21 -5.85
CA MET A 51 4.39 -9.36 -6.69
C MET A 51 2.92 -9.68 -6.45
N GLY A 52 2.22 -10.17 -7.47
CA GLY A 52 0.83 -10.58 -7.36
C GLY A 52 -0.10 -9.46 -6.87
N SER A 53 -0.97 -9.76 -5.91
CA SER A 53 -1.94 -8.80 -5.35
C SER A 53 -1.29 -7.52 -4.80
N SER A 54 -0.07 -7.58 -4.27
CA SER A 54 0.65 -6.40 -3.78
C SER A 54 1.04 -5.42 -4.89
N HIS A 55 1.33 -5.91 -6.11
CA HIS A 55 1.57 -5.05 -7.27
C HIS A 55 0.29 -4.29 -7.64
N TYR A 56 -0.84 -4.99 -7.74
CA TYR A 56 -2.12 -4.39 -8.10
C TYR A 56 -2.62 -3.40 -7.05
N CYS A 57 -2.37 -3.67 -5.76
CA CYS A 57 -2.68 -2.75 -4.66
C CYS A 57 -2.05 -1.36 -4.86
N ALA A 58 -0.82 -1.31 -5.37
CA ALA A 58 -0.10 -0.06 -5.57
C ALA A 58 -0.60 0.77 -6.77
N ALA A 59 -1.36 0.19 -7.70
CA ALA A 59 -1.80 0.86 -8.91
C ALA A 59 -2.65 2.11 -8.62
N SER A 60 -3.64 1.98 -7.72
CA SER A 60 -4.53 3.09 -7.36
C SER A 60 -3.79 4.20 -6.59
N ALA A 61 -2.90 3.82 -5.67
CA ALA A 61 -2.04 4.75 -4.95
C ALA A 61 -1.12 5.53 -5.90
N GLY A 62 -0.54 4.86 -6.90
CA GLY A 62 0.29 5.49 -7.94
C GLY A 62 -0.49 6.51 -8.77
N ILE A 63 -1.70 6.15 -9.21
CA ILE A 63 -2.59 7.07 -9.95
C ILE A 63 -2.88 8.32 -9.11
N TYR A 64 -3.29 8.14 -7.85
CA TYR A 64 -3.60 9.25 -6.94
C TYR A 64 -2.39 10.18 -6.75
N LEU A 65 -1.21 9.62 -6.50
CA LEU A 65 0.02 10.42 -6.33
C LEU A 65 0.39 11.20 -7.59
N LYS A 66 0.22 10.58 -8.77
CA LYS A 66 0.53 11.22 -10.05
C LYS A 66 -0.39 12.41 -10.31
N GLN A 67 -1.67 12.28 -9.97
CA GLN A 67 -2.65 13.38 -10.02
C GLN A 67 -2.31 14.56 -9.10
N HIS A 68 -1.52 14.31 -8.03
CA HIS A 68 -1.09 15.33 -7.08
C HIS A 68 0.38 15.76 -7.28
N GLY A 69 0.94 15.54 -8.47
CA GLY A 69 2.26 16.02 -8.85
C GLY A 69 3.44 15.22 -8.27
N VAL A 70 3.18 14.06 -7.68
CA VAL A 70 4.23 13.17 -7.19
C VAL A 70 4.55 12.13 -8.27
N GLU A 71 5.69 12.33 -8.93
CA GLU A 71 6.16 11.40 -9.96
C GLU A 71 6.39 10.01 -9.34
N ASN A 72 5.78 8.98 -9.95
CA ASN A 72 5.85 7.62 -9.45
C ASN A 72 5.68 6.57 -10.55
N HIS A 73 6.18 5.36 -10.27
CA HIS A 73 5.98 4.14 -11.07
C HIS A 73 5.52 2.98 -10.17
N VAL A 74 4.74 2.07 -10.75
CA VAL A 74 4.41 0.76 -10.17
C VAL A 74 5.08 -0.29 -11.04
N ILE A 75 6.00 -1.05 -10.46
CA ILE A 75 6.85 -2.03 -11.15
C ILE A 75 6.67 -3.37 -10.45
N SER A 76 6.60 -4.48 -11.19
CA SER A 76 6.64 -5.80 -10.56
C SER A 76 8.02 -6.03 -9.95
N THR A 77 8.13 -6.65 -8.77
CA THR A 77 9.44 -6.95 -8.19
C THR A 77 10.30 -7.82 -9.12
N GLY A 78 9.68 -8.68 -9.92
CA GLY A 78 10.38 -9.46 -10.95
C GLY A 78 10.97 -8.60 -12.07
N GLU A 79 10.36 -7.46 -12.39
CA GLU A 79 10.87 -6.49 -13.36
C GLU A 79 11.90 -5.53 -12.76
N LEU A 80 12.00 -5.45 -11.42
CA LEU A 80 12.92 -4.53 -10.76
C LEU A 80 14.37 -5.03 -10.76
N LEU A 81 14.56 -6.35 -10.89
CA LEU A 81 15.87 -7.01 -10.87
C LEU A 81 16.52 -7.14 -12.25
N TYR A 82 15.78 -6.87 -13.32
CA TYR A 82 16.20 -7.02 -14.72
C TYR A 82 15.99 -5.71 -15.48
#